data_AF-A0AAU6BJU2-F1
#
_entry.id   AF-A0AAU6BJU2-F1
#
_cell.length_a   1.000
_cell.length_b   1.000
_cell.length_c   1.000
_cell.angle_alpha   90.00
_cell.angle_beta   90.00
_cell.angle_gamma   90.00
#
_symmetry.space_group_name_H-M   'P 1'
#
loop_
_entity.id
_entity.type
_entity.pdbx_description
1 polymer ?
#
loop_
_entity_poly.entity_id
_entity_poly.type
_entity_poly.pdbx_seq_one_letter_code
_entity_poly.pdbx_strand_id
1 'polypeptide(L)' 'MNGRMVLERFPAGGPRGSWPAEEFAQARRLEGLQAEVVMDIATDAFLVIVRSGDVVDVAA' A
#
# COMPACT_ATOMS: atom_id res chain seq x y z
N MET A 1 -12.58 -13.82 -3.35
CA MET A 1 -11.12 -13.70 -3.57
C MET A 1 -10.78 -12.24 -3.33
N ASN A 2 -10.36 -11.89 -2.11
CA ASN A 2 -10.03 -10.50 -1.78
C ASN A 2 -8.70 -10.16 -2.44
N GLY A 3 -8.77 -9.68 -3.68
CA GLY A 3 -7.61 -9.28 -4.47
C GLY A 3 -6.85 -8.18 -3.72
N ARG A 4 -5.55 -8.38 -3.52
CA ARG A 4 -4.63 -7.32 -3.13
C ARG A 4 -3.83 -6.98 -4.38
N MET A 5 -3.84 -5.73 -4.79
CA MET A 5 -3.02 -5.23 -5.89
C MET A 5 -1.86 -4.44 -5.31
N VAL A 6 -0.64 -4.73 -5.75
CA VAL A 6 0.54 -3.93 -5.42
C VAL A 6 0.53 -2.68 -6.30
N LEU A 7 0.60 -1.50 -5.67
CA LEU A 7 0.73 -0.22 -6.36
C LEU A 7 2.20 0.18 -6.56
N GLU A 8 3.04 -0.01 -5.55
CA GLU A 8 4.44 0.42 -5.56
C GLU A 8 5.29 -0.41 -4.58
N ARG A 9 6.60 -0.53 -4.86
CA ARG A 9 7.57 -1.23 -4.03
C ARG A 9 8.71 -0.32 -3.59
N PHE A 10 9.03 -0.36 -2.30
CA PHE A 10 10.11 0.41 -1.68
C PHE A 10 11.15 -0.52 -1.04
N PRO A 11 12.46 -0.25 -1.18
CA PRO A 11 13.49 -1.07 -0.53
C PRO A 11 13.46 -0.90 0.99
N ALA A 12 13.58 -2.00 1.75
CA ALA A 12 13.54 -1.93 3.22
C ALA A 12 14.82 -1.36 3.84
N GLY A 13 15.98 -1.54 3.18
CA GLY A 13 17.29 -1.10 3.68
C GLY A 13 17.60 0.40 3.54
N GLY A 14 16.64 1.24 3.15
CA GLY A 14 16.85 2.68 3.02
C GLY A 14 17.03 3.40 4.38
N PRO A 15 17.68 4.58 4.42
CA PRO A 15 17.98 5.30 5.67
C PRO A 15 16.75 5.76 6.46
N ARG A 16 15.54 5.63 5.89
CA ARG A 16 14.28 6.03 6.51
C ARG A 16 13.34 4.84 6.79
N GLY A 17 13.82 3.61 6.66
CA GLY A 17 13.01 2.40 6.85
C GLY A 17 11.74 2.42 5.99
N SER A 18 10.59 2.15 6.60
CA SER A 18 9.28 2.12 5.91
C SER A 18 8.70 3.50 5.58
N TRP A 19 9.28 4.59 6.07
CA TRP A 19 8.69 5.93 5.95
C TRP A 19 8.30 6.33 4.51
N PRO A 20 9.12 6.09 3.46
CA PRO A 20 8.71 6.41 2.09
C PRO A 20 7.47 5.64 1.62
N ALA A 21 7.33 4.37 2.04
CA ALA A 21 6.16 3.56 1.73
C ALA A 21 4.92 4.08 2.48
N GLU A 22 5.10 4.51 3.74
CA GLU A 22 4.02 5.09 4.55
C GLU A 22 3.53 6.43 4.00
N GLU A 23 4.43 7.31 3.55
CA GLU A 23 4.03 8.57 2.89
C GLU A 23 3.26 8.31 1.60
N PHE A 24 3.73 7.36 0.77
CA PHE A 24 3.02 7.00 -0.45
C PHE A 24 1.64 6.41 -0.13
N ALA A 25 1.54 5.48 0.84
CA ALA A 25 0.27 4.90 1.25
C ALA A 25 -0.68 5.96 1.82
N GLN A 26 -0.16 6.92 2.60
CA GLN A 26 -0.93 8.06 3.11
C GLN A 26 -1.49 8.91 1.96
N ALA A 27 -0.67 9.21 0.94
CA ALA A 27 -1.13 9.96 -0.22
C ALA A 27 -2.26 9.23 -0.96
N ARG A 28 -2.15 7.91 -1.16
CA ARG A 28 -3.22 7.09 -1.75
C ARG A 28 -4.49 7.07 -0.89
N ARG A 29 -4.35 7.06 0.44
CA ARG A 29 -5.51 7.16 1.36
C ARG A 29 -6.21 8.51 1.26
N LEU A 30 -5.47 9.60 1.11
CA LEU A 30 -6.06 10.93 0.85
C LEU A 30 -6.82 10.98 -0.48
N GLU A 31 -6.44 10.16 -1.46
CA GLU A 31 -7.15 9.96 -2.73
C GLU A 31 -8.35 8.99 -2.60
N GLY A 32 -8.63 8.47 -1.40
CA GLY A 32 -9.76 7.56 -1.14
C GLY A 32 -9.44 6.08 -1.34
N LEU A 33 -8.20 5.71 -1.65
CA LEU A 33 -7.80 4.32 -1.80
C LEU A 33 -7.52 3.68 -0.44
N GLN A 34 -7.96 2.43 -0.26
CA GLN A 34 -7.59 1.63 0.90
C GLN A 34 -6.17 1.08 0.78
N ALA A 35 -5.18 1.97 0.80
CA ALA A 35 -3.77 1.62 0.70
C ALA A 35 -3.18 1.13 2.03
N GLU A 36 -2.33 0.11 1.98
CA GLU A 36 -1.64 -0.47 3.13
C GLU A 36 -0.18 -0.73 2.81
N VAL A 37 0.69 -0.57 3.81
CA VAL A 37 2.10 -0.99 3.71
C VAL A 37 2.22 -2.39 4.28
N VAL A 38 2.82 -3.30 3.52
CA VAL A 38 3.11 -4.67 3.94
C VAL A 38 4.60 -4.95 3.74
N MET A 39 5.25 -5.60 4.70
CA MET A 39 6.63 -6.03 4.56
C MET A 39 6.69 -7.38 3.83
N ASP A 40 7.37 -7.42 2.70
CA ASP A 40 7.75 -8.64 2.01
C ASP A 40 9.14 -9.09 2.46
N ILE A 41 9.16 -10.12 3.30
CA ILE A 41 10.38 -10.71 3.88
C ILE A 41 11.26 -11.34 2.80
N ALA A 42 10.67 -11.93 1.76
CA ALA A 42 11.43 -12.69 0.77
C ALA A 42 12.26 -11.78 -0.14
N THR A 43 11.78 -10.57 -0.37
CA THR A 43 12.43 -9.57 -1.25
C THR A 43 13.04 -8.39 -0.50
N ASP A 44 12.96 -8.39 0.83
CA ASP A 44 13.41 -7.29 1.71
C ASP A 44 12.87 -5.93 1.25
N ALA A 45 11.55 -5.86 1.06
CA ALA A 45 10.88 -4.69 0.52
C ALA A 45 9.57 -4.39 1.25
N PHE A 46 9.22 -3.10 1.29
CA PHE A 46 7.88 -2.66 1.65
C PHE A 46 7.03 -2.56 0.39
N LEU A 47 5.86 -3.18 0.40
CA LEU A 47 4.88 -3.14 -0.67
C LEU A 47 3.74 -2.23 -0.24
N VAL A 48 3.37 -1.26 -1.08
CA VAL A 48 2.10 -0.57 -0.92
C VAL A 48 1.06 -1.31 -1.73
N ILE A 49 0.03 -1.82 -1.05
CA ILE A 49 -1.06 -2.56 -1.67
C ILE A 49 -2.37 -1.82 -1.52
N VAL A 50 -3.33 -2.10 -2.39
CA VAL A 50 -4.75 -1.76 -2.19
C VAL A 50 -5.60 -3.02 -2.10
N ARG A 51 -6.61 -2.98 -1.24
CA ARG A 51 -7.62 -4.03 -1.19
C ARG A 51 -8.71 -3.78 -2.23
N SER A 52 -8.94 -4.74 -3.12
CA SER A 52 -10.03 -4.68 -4.11
C SER A 52 -11.42 -5.00 -3.51
N GLY A 53 -11.58 -4.97 -2.19
CA GLY A 53 -12.80 -5.43 -1.49
C GLY A 53 -13.77 -4.32 -1.07
N ASP A 54 -13.34 -3.06 -1.07
CA ASP A 54 -14.14 -1.94 -0.58
C ASP A 54 -14.04 -0.75 -1.55
N VAL A 55 -14.38 -0.98 -2.81
CA VAL A 55 -15.14 0.05 -3.51
C VAL A 55 -16.43 0.18 -2.70
N VAL A 56 -16.43 1.07 -1.70
CA VAL A 56 -17.68 1.56 -1.13
C VAL A 56 -18.47 2.05 -2.32
N ASP A 57 -19.54 1.33 -2.61
CA ASP A 57 -20.54 1.66 -3.58
C ASP A 57 -21.17 2.99 -3.15
N VAL A 58 -20.51 4.11 -3.46
CA VAL A 58 -21.09 5.45 -3.36
C VAL A 58 -21.87 5.69 -4.65
N ALA A 59 -22.88 4.85 -4.86
CA ALA A 59 -23.92 5.04 -5.84
C ALA A 59 -25.24 4.47 -5.31
N ALA A 60 -25.83 5.16 -4.33
CA ALA A 60 -27.28 5.18 -4.09
C ALA A 60 -27.70 6.47 -3.40
#